data_AF-A0A8B0SSJ1-F1
#
_entry.id   AF-A0A8B0SSJ1-F1
#
_cell.length_a   1.000
_cell.length_b   1.000
_cell.length_c   1.000
_cell.angle_alpha   90.00
_cell.angle_beta   90.00
_cell.angle_gamma   90.00
#
_symmetry.space_group_name_H-M   'P 1'
#
loop_
_entity.id
_entity.type
_entity.pdbx_description
1 polymer ?
#
loop_
_entity_poly.entity_id
_entity_poly.type
_entity_poly.pdbx_seq_one_letter_code
_entity_poly.pdbx_strand_id
1 'polypeptide(L)'
;MLAALERGQLGGYAADVFEMEDWARADRPRLIDPALLAHPNTLFTPHIGSAVRAVRSEIERCAAQNIIRYWQVRAQSTLRTVCPRPSLPHVESGLAEEPGSDRSNRQFSERGEGVGAGPADGVAALAEA
;
A
#
# COMPACT_ATOMS: atom_id res chain seq x y z
N MET A 1 -14.31 -11.21 -16.21
CA MET A 1 -15.18 -10.84 -15.06
C MET A 1 -16.65 -10.84 -15.46
N LEU A 2 -17.06 -9.96 -16.39
CA LEU A 2 -18.45 -9.78 -16.83
C LEU A 2 -19.17 -11.10 -17.16
N ALA A 3 -18.60 -11.93 -18.03
CA ALA A 3 -19.23 -13.19 -18.44
C ALA A 3 -19.49 -14.18 -17.28
N ALA A 4 -18.71 -14.12 -16.18
CA ALA A 4 -18.94 -14.95 -15.00
C ALA A 4 -20.05 -14.39 -14.11
N LEU A 5 -20.19 -13.06 -14.06
CA LEU A 5 -21.31 -12.38 -13.39
C LEU A 5 -22.63 -12.66 -14.13
N GLU A 6 -22.63 -12.52 -15.46
CA GLU A 6 -23.82 -12.77 -16.30
C GLU A 6 -24.33 -14.20 -16.22
N ARG A 7 -23.41 -15.18 -16.14
CA ARG A 7 -23.76 -16.61 -15.97
C ARG A 7 -24.09 -16.98 -14.52
N GLY A 8 -24.04 -16.04 -13.58
CA GLY A 8 -24.28 -16.28 -12.16
C GLY A 8 -23.22 -17.17 -11.48
N GLN A 9 -22.09 -17.45 -12.13
CA GLN A 9 -20.98 -18.17 -11.54
C GLN A 9 -20.28 -17.32 -10.47
N LEU A 10 -20.26 -16.01 -10.67
CA LEU A 10 -19.78 -15.03 -9.70
C LEU A 10 -20.98 -14.26 -9.13
N GLY A 11 -21.15 -14.31 -7.81
CA GLY A 11 -22.26 -13.63 -7.12
C GLY A 11 -22.11 -12.11 -7.07
N GLY A 12 -20.89 -11.58 -7.22
CA GLY A 12 -20.62 -10.15 -7.28
C GLY A 12 -19.14 -9.84 -7.48
N TYR A 13 -18.84 -8.60 -7.86
CA TYR A 13 -17.48 -8.12 -8.09
C TYR A 13 -17.27 -6.73 -7.51
N ALA A 14 -16.25 -6.57 -6.68
CA ALA A 14 -15.86 -5.27 -6.13
C ALA A 14 -14.41 -4.95 -6.49
N ALA A 15 -14.14 -3.70 -6.87
CA ALA A 15 -12.80 -3.26 -7.24
C ALA A 15 -12.56 -1.78 -6.94
N ASP A 16 -11.35 -1.48 -6.46
CA ASP A 16 -10.82 -0.12 -6.34
C ASP A 16 -9.87 0.23 -7.51
N VAL A 17 -9.48 -0.77 -8.30
CA VAL A 17 -8.51 -0.65 -9.39
C VAL A 17 -9.01 -1.36 -10.65
N PHE A 18 -8.60 -0.84 -11.81
CA PHE A 18 -9.07 -1.26 -13.13
C PHE A 18 -7.92 -1.40 -14.13
N GLU A 19 -8.08 -2.31 -15.09
CA GLU A 19 -7.05 -2.58 -16.11
C GLU A 19 -6.67 -1.34 -16.93
N MET A 20 -7.57 -0.36 -17.05
CA MET A 20 -7.29 0.87 -17.79
C MET A 20 -6.21 1.75 -17.14
N GLU A 21 -5.85 1.48 -15.89
CA GLU A 21 -4.85 2.25 -15.12
C GLU A 21 -3.41 1.76 -15.35
N ASP A 22 -3.25 0.57 -15.96
CA ASP A 22 -1.95 -0.05 -16.19
C ASP A 22 -1.21 0.59 -17.38
N TRP A 23 -0.72 1.82 -17.24
CA TRP A 23 -0.03 2.56 -18.33
C TRP A 23 1.21 1.88 -18.91
N ALA A 24 1.82 0.94 -18.17
CA ALA A 24 2.93 0.14 -18.66
C ALA A 24 2.50 -0.90 -19.73
N ARG A 25 1.22 -1.30 -19.75
CA ARG A 25 0.66 -2.21 -20.76
C ARG A 25 0.24 -1.42 -21.99
N ALA A 26 0.87 -1.73 -23.13
CA ALA A 26 0.57 -1.06 -24.39
C ALA A 26 -0.85 -1.35 -24.91
N ASP A 27 -1.37 -2.54 -24.59
CA ASP A 27 -2.68 -3.07 -25.00
C ASP A 27 -3.78 -2.81 -23.96
N ARG A 28 -3.54 -1.95 -22.95
CA ARG A 28 -4.52 -1.68 -21.91
C ARG A 28 -5.84 -1.17 -22.50
N PRO A 29 -7.00 -1.55 -21.92
CA PRO A 29 -8.27 -0.94 -22.29
C PRO A 29 -8.26 0.55 -21.92
N ARG A 30 -9.01 1.36 -22.67
CA ARG A 30 -9.10 2.81 -22.40
C ARG A 30 -10.15 3.18 -21.37
N LEU A 31 -11.09 2.28 -21.14
CA LEU A 31 -12.29 2.49 -20.34
C LEU A 31 -12.60 1.18 -19.61
N ILE A 32 -13.31 1.25 -18.49
CA ILE A 32 -13.99 0.10 -17.91
C ILE A 32 -15.13 -0.29 -18.86
N ASP A 33 -15.36 -1.59 -19.05
CA ASP A 33 -16.47 -2.08 -19.87
C ASP A 33 -17.82 -1.49 -19.37
N PRO A 34 -18.59 -0.77 -20.20
CA PRO A 34 -19.86 -0.18 -19.78
C PRO A 34 -20.88 -1.19 -19.25
N ALA A 35 -20.87 -2.43 -19.77
CA ALA A 35 -21.76 -3.48 -19.28
C ALA A 35 -21.36 -3.94 -17.88
N LEU A 36 -20.06 -3.94 -17.58
CA LEU A 36 -19.56 -4.21 -16.22
C LEU A 36 -19.93 -3.08 -15.25
N LEU A 37 -19.85 -1.81 -15.69
CA LEU A 37 -20.26 -0.65 -14.89
C LEU A 37 -21.76 -0.64 -14.58
N ALA A 38 -22.59 -1.15 -15.50
CA ALA A 38 -24.04 -1.21 -15.33
C ALA A 38 -24.52 -2.46 -14.57
N HIS A 39 -23.64 -3.43 -14.29
CA HIS A 39 -24.04 -4.71 -13.71
C HIS A 39 -24.45 -4.54 -12.23
N PRO A 40 -25.64 -5.02 -11.80
CA PRO A 40 -26.18 -4.73 -10.47
C PRO A 40 -25.36 -5.34 -9.33
N ASN A 41 -24.66 -6.45 -9.59
CA ASN A 41 -23.83 -7.13 -8.58
C ASN A 41 -22.39 -6.60 -8.59
N THR A 42 -22.21 -5.27 -8.65
CA THR A 42 -20.89 -4.65 -8.64
C THR A 42 -20.77 -3.51 -7.64
N LEU A 43 -19.55 -3.29 -7.12
CA LEU A 43 -19.22 -2.18 -6.24
C LEU A 43 -17.85 -1.61 -6.61
N PHE A 44 -17.82 -0.34 -7.00
CA PHE A 44 -16.60 0.29 -7.51
C PHE A 44 -16.21 1.51 -6.72
N THR A 45 -14.90 1.70 -6.55
CA THR A 45 -14.31 2.91 -5.99
C THR A 45 -13.15 3.38 -6.88
N PRO A 46 -12.93 4.71 -7.03
CA PRO A 46 -11.99 5.22 -8.02
C PRO A 46 -10.57 5.36 -7.47
N HIS A 47 -9.88 4.24 -7.22
CA HIS A 47 -8.49 4.19 -6.71
C HIS A 47 -8.30 5.01 -5.42
N ILE A 48 -9.21 4.83 -4.47
CA ILE A 48 -9.23 5.57 -3.20
C ILE A 48 -8.71 4.76 -2.03
N GLY A 49 -8.04 3.62 -2.25
CA GLY A 49 -7.49 2.78 -1.17
C GLY A 49 -6.53 3.48 -0.20
N SER A 50 -5.89 4.59 -0.63
CA SER A 50 -5.06 5.44 0.23
C SER A 50 -5.66 6.83 0.50
N ALA A 51 -6.90 7.10 0.11
CA ALA A 51 -7.54 8.42 0.16
C ALA A 51 -7.99 8.83 1.58
N VAL A 52 -7.18 8.55 2.59
CA VAL A 52 -7.34 9.02 3.96
C VAL A 52 -6.47 10.25 4.14
N ARG A 53 -7.05 11.38 4.55
CA ARG A 53 -6.35 12.68 4.60
C ARG A 53 -4.99 12.62 5.29
N ALA A 54 -4.91 12.07 6.51
CA ALA A 54 -3.66 11.96 7.26
C ALA A 54 -2.62 11.07 6.54
N VAL A 55 -3.06 9.96 5.95
CA VAL A 55 -2.21 9.04 5.18
C VAL A 55 -1.66 9.72 3.93
N ARG A 56 -2.49 10.47 3.20
CA ARG A 56 -2.07 11.24 2.03
C ARG A 56 -1.01 12.28 2.38
N SER A 57 -1.21 13.04 3.46
CA SER A 57 -0.21 14.01 3.94
C SER A 57 1.12 13.34 4.29
N GLU A 58 1.09 12.14 4.86
CA GLU A 58 2.29 11.39 5.21
C GLU A 58 3.02 10.83 3.97
N ILE A 59 2.27 10.33 2.98
CA ILE A 59 2.81 9.91 1.69
C ILE A 59 3.48 11.09 0.97
N GLU A 60 2.83 12.24 0.94
CA GLU A 60 3.34 13.49 0.35
C GLU A 60 4.62 13.94 1.06
N ARG A 61 4.63 13.94 2.40
CA ARG A 61 5.81 14.25 3.22
C ARG A 61 6.97 13.31 2.91
N CYS A 62 6.72 12.01 2.84
CA CYS A 62 7.72 10.99 2.52
C CYS A 62 8.31 11.21 1.12
N ALA A 63 7.47 11.45 0.11
CA ALA A 63 7.90 11.73 -1.25
C ALA A 63 8.75 13.01 -1.35
N ALA A 64 8.32 14.11 -0.70
CA ALA A 64 9.06 15.36 -0.66
C ALA A 64 10.44 15.19 -0.01
N GLN A 65 10.50 14.45 1.10
CA GLN A 65 11.78 14.14 1.76
C GLN A 65 12.72 13.31 0.89
N ASN A 66 12.20 12.37 0.10
CA ASN A 66 13.01 11.61 -0.86
C ASN A 66 13.62 12.52 -1.92
N ILE A 67 12.84 13.46 -2.46
CA ILE A 67 13.31 14.43 -3.45
C ILE A 67 14.40 15.33 -2.84
N ILE A 68 14.16 15.90 -1.65
CA ILE A 68 15.15 16.74 -0.95
C ILE A 68 16.44 15.98 -0.69
N ARG A 69 16.36 14.76 -0.14
CA ARG A 69 17.53 13.91 0.12
C ARG A 69 18.34 13.65 -1.15
N TYR A 70 17.66 13.33 -2.25
CA TYR A 70 18.32 13.11 -3.54
C TYR A 70 19.13 14.34 -3.97
N TRP A 71 18.55 15.54 -3.89
CA TRP A 71 19.22 16.78 -4.27
C TRP A 71 20.34 17.19 -3.32
N GLN A 72 20.19 16.96 -2.01
CA GLN A 72 21.25 17.24 -1.02
C GLN A 72 22.47 16.35 -1.23
N VAL A 73 22.28 15.05 -1.46
CA VAL A 73 23.37 14.13 -1.81
C VAL A 73 24.02 14.52 -3.14
N ARG A 74 23.21 14.88 -4.16
CA ARG A 74 23.72 15.34 -5.46
C ARG A 74 24.53 16.64 -5.36
N ALA A 75 24.07 17.62 -4.59
CA ALA A 75 24.78 18.87 -4.37
C ALA A 75 26.12 18.65 -3.66
N GLN A 76 26.14 17.77 -2.65
CA GLN A 76 27.38 17.37 -1.97
C GLN A 76 28.32 16.55 -2.88
N SER A 77 27.80 15.86 -3.91
CA SER A 77 28.60 15.10 -4.89
C SER A 77 29.28 15.95 -5.98
N THR A 78 29.03 17.27 -6.04
CA THR A 78 29.80 18.18 -6.92
C THR A 78 31.16 18.60 -6.34
N LEU A 79 31.51 18.13 -5.13
CA LEU A 79 32.91 18.06 -4.70
C LEU A 79 33.56 16.81 -5.32
N ARG A 80 34.32 17.03 -6.39
CA ARG A 80 35.18 16.03 -7.04
C ARG A 80 36.17 15.42 -6.02
N THR A 81 35.89 14.18 -5.62
CA THR A 81 36.76 13.13 -5.03
C THR A 81 37.79 13.52 -3.96
N VAL A 82 37.58 13.05 -2.71
CA VAL A 82 38.42 12.05 -2.01
C VAL A 82 37.56 11.35 -0.94
N CYS A 83 36.93 10.21 -1.26
CA CYS A 83 36.76 9.18 -0.22
C CYS A 83 38.06 8.38 -0.22
N PRO A 84 38.89 8.43 0.84
CA PRO A 84 40.00 7.50 0.94
C PRO A 84 39.39 6.09 1.01
N ARG A 85 39.92 5.19 0.18
CA ARG A 85 39.55 3.77 0.23
C ARG A 85 39.91 3.25 1.62
N PRO A 86 38.95 2.81 2.47
CA PRO A 86 39.32 2.14 3.70
C PRO A 86 40.03 0.84 3.33
N SER A 87 41.22 0.61 3.89
CA SER A 87 41.90 -0.67 3.79
C SER A 87 41.10 -1.71 4.56
N LEU A 88 40.28 -2.49 3.86
CA LEU A 88 39.62 -3.65 4.44
C LEU A 88 40.68 -4.73 4.69
N PRO A 89 40.75 -5.35 5.89
CA PRO A 89 41.51 -6.57 6.06
C PRO A 89 40.92 -7.67 5.17
N HIS A 90 41.78 -8.51 4.59
CA HIS A 90 41.35 -9.65 3.80
C HIS A 90 40.44 -10.57 4.64
N VAL A 91 39.25 -10.83 4.13
CA VAL A 91 38.34 -11.86 4.65
C VAL A 91 38.23 -12.92 3.55
N GLU A 92 38.67 -14.13 3.84
CA GLU A 92 38.52 -15.27 2.94
C GLU A 92 37.04 -15.58 2.70
N SER A 93 36.71 -15.91 1.46
CA SER A 93 35.35 -16.17 0.99
C SER A 93 34.81 -17.49 1.55
N GLY A 94 33.96 -17.40 2.57
CA GLY A 94 33.02 -18.47 2.92
C GLY A 94 31.64 -18.15 2.35
N LEU A 95 31.20 -18.91 1.35
CA LEU A 95 29.82 -18.86 0.85
C LEU A 95 28.90 -19.48 1.91
N ALA A 96 28.01 -18.69 2.49
CA ALA A 96 26.84 -19.17 3.21
C ALA A 96 25.59 -18.57 2.54
N GLU A 97 24.72 -19.46 2.07
CA GLU A 97 23.42 -19.17 1.44
C GLU A 97 22.49 -18.42 2.41
N GLU A 98 21.86 -17.34 1.95
CA GLU A 98 20.83 -16.59 2.69
C GLU A 98 19.46 -17.28 2.56
N PRO A 99 18.75 -17.63 3.65
CA PRO A 99 17.42 -18.21 3.54
C PRO A 99 16.35 -17.13 3.36
N GLY A 100 15.56 -17.30 2.29
CA GLY A 100 14.15 -16.88 2.12
C GLY A 100 13.71 -15.56 2.78
N SER A 101 13.70 -14.48 1.99
CA SER A 101 13.05 -13.23 2.39
C SER A 101 11.52 -13.37 2.33
N ASP A 102 10.89 -13.72 3.45
CA ASP A 102 9.45 -13.55 3.64
C ASP A 102 9.11 -12.05 3.60
N ARG A 103 8.44 -11.62 2.52
CA ARG A 103 7.85 -10.27 2.40
C ARG A 103 6.41 -10.29 2.93
N SER A 104 6.24 -10.69 4.18
CA SER A 104 4.97 -10.50 4.86
C SER A 104 4.92 -9.12 5.51
N ASN A 105 3.91 -8.37 5.08
CA ASN A 105 3.38 -7.11 5.59
C ASN A 105 3.77 -6.81 7.05
N ARG A 106 4.77 -5.94 7.29
CA ARG A 106 5.05 -5.45 8.65
C ARG A 106 3.88 -4.59 9.12
N GLN A 107 3.02 -5.24 9.90
CA GLN A 107 2.05 -4.60 10.78
C GLN A 107 2.70 -3.43 11.51
N PHE A 108 2.05 -2.27 11.45
CA PHE A 108 2.26 -1.21 12.42
C PHE A 108 1.90 -1.79 13.80
N SER A 109 2.91 -2.09 14.62
CA SER A 109 2.71 -2.49 16.01
C SER A 109 2.72 -1.26 16.90
N GLU A 110 1.67 -1.20 17.72
CA GLU A 110 1.30 -0.16 18.68
C GLU A 110 2.32 -0.04 19.83
N ARG A 111 2.53 1.19 20.33
CA ARG A 111 3.07 1.44 21.67
C ARG A 111 1.87 1.68 22.59
N GLY A 112 1.51 0.66 23.37
CA GLY A 112 0.49 0.78 24.41
C GLY A 112 0.99 1.57 25.61
N GLU A 113 0.12 2.42 26.15
CA GLU A 113 0.03 2.69 27.58
C GLU A 113 -1.39 2.28 27.99
N GLY A 114 -1.49 1.30 28.89
CA GLY A 114 -2.76 0.76 29.37
C GLY A 114 -3.01 1.13 30.83
N VAL A 115 -4.28 1.42 31.16
CA VAL A 115 -4.97 1.22 32.46
C VAL A 115 -6.47 1.39 32.12
N GLY A 116 -7.47 0.61 32.52
CA GLY A 116 -7.65 -0.56 33.36
C GLY A 116 -9.14 -0.96 33.24
N ALA A 117 -9.48 -2.22 33.47
CA ALA A 117 -10.80 -2.79 33.19
C ALA A 117 -11.81 -2.68 34.36
N GLY A 118 -13.07 -2.41 34.00
CA GLY A 118 -14.32 -2.89 34.65
C GLY A 118 -15.05 -1.95 35.62
N PRO A 119 -16.36 -2.17 35.90
CA PRO A 119 -17.20 -3.32 35.51
C PRO A 119 -18.49 -2.97 34.75
N ALA A 120 -19.14 -4.04 34.28
CA ALA A 120 -20.40 -4.09 33.56
C ALA A 120 -21.61 -4.02 34.50
N ASP A 121 -22.69 -3.42 34.02
CA ASP A 121 -24.11 -3.60 34.37
C ASP A 121 -24.87 -2.85 33.24
N GLY A 122 -25.97 -3.29 32.62
CA GLY A 122 -27.13 -4.03 33.07
C GLY A 122 -28.25 -3.65 32.09
N VAL A 123 -29.11 -4.63 31.80
CA VAL A 123 -30.17 -4.65 30.77
C VAL A 123 -31.29 -3.63 31.06
N ALA A 124 -31.83 -2.94 30.04
CA ALA A 124 -33.26 -2.60 29.95
C ALA A 124 -33.66 -1.97 28.60
N ALA A 125 -34.57 -2.64 27.90
CA ALA A 125 -35.42 -2.12 26.84
C ALA A 125 -36.47 -1.15 27.38
N LEU A 126 -36.95 -0.20 26.55
CA LEU A 126 -38.24 0.53 26.56
C LEU A 126 -38.27 1.30 25.22
N ALA A 127 -39.03 0.95 24.17
CA ALA A 127 -40.48 1.04 23.97
C ALA A 127 -41.04 2.48 23.98
N GLU A 128 -41.49 2.92 22.79
CA GLU A 128 -42.59 3.86 22.43
C GLU A 128 -42.81 5.15 23.26
N ALA A 129 -42.74 6.30 22.57
CA ALA A 129 -43.68 7.43 22.68
C ALA A 129 -43.54 8.37 21.49
#